data_AF-A0A7K3DFR0-F1
#
_entry.id   AF-A0A7K3DFR0-F1
#
_cell.length_a   1.000
_cell.length_b   1.000
_cell.length_c   1.000
_cell.angle_alpha   90.00
_cell.angle_beta   90.00
_cell.angle_gamma   90.00
#
_symmetry.space_group_name_H-M   'P 1'
#
loop_
_entity.id
_entity.type
_entity.pdbx_description
1 polymer ?
#
loop_
_entity_poly.entity_id
_entity_poly.type
_entity_poly.pdbx_seq_one_letter_code
_entity_poly.pdbx_strand_id
1 'polypeptide(L)' 'PGSVTVEGNTDPEVVAELRRRGHDVTVGDDWSEGRLCAVARDPHTGVLSAAANPRGMQGYAVGR' A
#
# COMPACT_ATOMS: atom_id res chain seq x y z
N PRO A 1 -4.27 6.21 22.90
CA PRO A 1 -3.65 6.22 21.54
C PRO A 1 -3.06 4.85 21.22
N GLY A 2 -3.03 4.46 19.93
CA GLY A 2 -2.55 3.15 19.49
C GLY A 2 -1.27 3.23 18.67
N SER A 3 -0.64 2.07 18.48
CA SER A 3 0.51 1.89 17.59
C SER A 3 0.06 1.92 16.12
N VAL A 4 0.92 2.48 15.26
CA VAL A 4 0.75 2.48 13.80
C VAL A 4 2.11 2.23 13.14
N THR A 5 2.11 1.38 12.11
CA THR A 5 3.27 1.15 11.26
C THR A 5 3.01 1.78 9.89
N VAL A 6 4.00 2.49 9.36
CA VAL A 6 3.97 3.10 8.02
C VAL A 6 5.24 2.73 7.25
N GLU A 7 5.17 2.76 5.93
CA GLU A 7 6.35 2.52 5.06
C GLU A 7 7.34 3.69 5.12
N GLY A 8 8.62 3.41 4.84
CA GLY A 8 9.70 4.41 4.81
C GLY A 8 9.51 5.53 3.78
N ASN A 9 8.77 5.25 2.71
CA ASN A 9 8.44 6.19 1.64
C ASN A 9 7.17 7.02 1.93
N THR A 10 6.58 6.89 3.12
CA THR A 10 5.50 7.76 3.60
C THR A 10 6.03 9.18 3.82
N ASP A 11 5.26 10.19 3.43
CA ASP A 11 5.63 11.60 3.63
C ASP A 11 6.04 11.89 5.10
N PRO A 12 7.26 12.41 5.36
CA PRO A 12 7.72 12.71 6.71
C PRO A 12 6.80 13.66 7.50
N GLU A 13 6.08 14.57 6.83
CA GLU A 13 5.14 15.47 7.50
C GLU A 13 3.93 14.70 8.07
N VAL A 14 3.47 13.65 7.39
CA VAL A 14 2.40 12.77 7.87
C VAL A 14 2.87 11.99 9.10
N VAL A 15 4.10 11.48 9.10
CA VAL A 15 4.70 10.79 10.27
C VAL A 15 4.78 11.72 11.47
N ALA A 16 5.23 12.96 11.27
CA ALA A 16 5.32 13.97 12.32
C ALA A 16 3.94 14.32 12.90
N GLU A 17 2.94 14.48 12.03
CA GLU A 17 1.57 14.80 12.44
C GLU A 17 0.90 13.65 13.22
N LEU A 18 1.13 12.40 12.82
CA LEU A 18 0.68 11.23 13.57
C LEU A 18 1.30 11.18 14.98
N ARG A 19 2.61 11.40 15.09
CA ARG A 19 3.29 11.47 16.40
C ARG A 19 2.75 12.62 17.25
N ARG A 20 2.52 13.80 16.67
CA ARG A 20 1.95 14.97 17.36
C ARG A 20 0.55 14.69 17.92
N ARG A 21 -0.25 13.87 17.21
CA ARG A 21 -1.58 13.40 17.67
C ARG A 21 -1.52 12.28 18.72
N GLY A 22 -0.31 11.86 19.12
CA GLY A 22 -0.07 10.89 20.18
C GLY A 22 0.02 9.44 19.71
N HIS A 23 0.16 9.18 18.41
CA HIS A 23 0.39 7.83 17.91
C HIS A 23 1.84 7.38 18.16
N ASP A 24 2.00 6.10 18.51
CA ASP A 24 3.30 5.43 18.53
C ASP A 24 3.62 4.92 17.13
N VAL A 25 4.42 5.67 16.37
CA VAL A 25 4.65 5.45 14.94
C VAL A 25 5.97 4.71 14.71
N THR A 26 5.86 3.49 14.17
CA THR A 26 6.99 2.73 13.62
C THR A 26 7.09 2.99 12.12
N VAL A 27 8.30 3.33 11.65
CA VAL A 27 8.58 3.50 10.23
C VAL A 27 9.36 2.27 9.78
N GLY A 28 8.77 1.49 8.87
CA GLY A 28 9.39 0.31 8.27
C GLY A 28 10.25 0.64 7.06
N ASP A 29 10.71 -0.40 6.36
CA ASP A 29 11.44 -0.25 5.11
C ASP A 29 10.55 0.34 4.01
N ASP A 30 11.18 0.84 2.94
CA ASP A 30 10.44 1.17 1.72
C ASP A 30 9.86 -0.11 1.11
N TRP A 31 8.61 -0.04 0.64
CA TRP A 31 7.93 -1.18 -0.02
C TRP A 31 7.76 -2.42 0.87
N SER A 32 7.47 -2.23 2.17
CA SER A 32 7.28 -3.31 3.14
C SER A 32 5.81 -3.72 3.36
N GLU A 33 4.85 -2.80 3.20
CA GLU A 33 3.48 -3.01 3.68
C GLU A 33 2.52 -3.52 2.60
N GLY A 34 1.95 -4.70 2.85
CA GLY A 34 0.85 -5.29 2.07
C GLY A 34 1.27 -6.23 0.93
N ARG A 35 0.40 -7.19 0.62
CA ARG A 35 0.52 -8.12 -0.52
C ARG A 35 -0.77 -8.14 -1.34
N LEU A 36 -1.17 -6.97 -1.83
CA LEU A 36 -2.44 -6.78 -2.53
C LEU A 36 -2.43 -7.43 -3.92
N CYS A 37 -3.61 -7.93 -4.30
CA CYS A 37 -3.95 -8.38 -5.65
C CYS A 37 -5.35 -7.87 -5.99
N ALA A 38 -5.57 -7.43 -7.21
CA ALA A 38 -6.85 -6.90 -7.65
C ALA A 38 -7.14 -7.25 -9.11
N VAL A 39 -8.42 -7.49 -9.40
CA VAL A 39 -8.98 -7.55 -10.75
C VAL A 39 -10.23 -6.69 -10.79
N ALA A 40 -10.50 -6.07 -11.94
CA ALA A 40 -11.70 -5.29 -12.15
C ALA A 40 -12.26 -5.52 -13.55
N ARG A 41 -13.56 -5.27 -13.69
CA ARG A 41 -14.26 -5.26 -14.97
C ARG A 41 -15.01 -3.94 -15.09
N ASP A 42 -14.76 -3.21 -16.17
CA ASP A 42 -15.59 -2.06 -16.52
C ASP A 42 -16.98 -2.55 -16.94
N PRO A 43 -18.06 -2.16 -16.24
CA PRO A 43 -19.41 -2.61 -16.56
C PRO A 43 -19.96 -2.05 -17.89
N HIS A 44 -19.43 -0.93 -18.37
CA HIS A 44 -19.88 -0.27 -19.59
C HIS A 44 -19.16 -0.80 -20.84
N THR A 45 -17.84 -1.00 -20.75
CA THR A 45 -17.03 -1.46 -21.89
C THR A 45 -16.74 -2.95 -21.87
N GLY A 46 -16.89 -3.60 -20.70
CA GLY A 46 -16.52 -5.00 -20.49
C GLY A 46 -15.02 -5.25 -20.38
N VAL A 47 -14.17 -4.21 -20.46
CA VAL A 47 -12.71 -4.32 -20.36
C VAL A 47 -12.31 -4.88 -18.99
N LEU A 48 -11.37 -5.83 -19.01
CA LEU A 48 -10.77 -6.42 -17.82
C LEU A 48 -9.44 -5.75 -17.50
N SER A 49 -9.19 -5.47 -16.22
CA SER A 49 -7.91 -4.99 -15.72
C SER A 49 -7.46 -5.80 -14.51
N ALA A 50 -6.16 -5.87 -14.29
CA ALA A 50 -5.56 -6.60 -13.18
C ALA A 50 -4.32 -5.86 -12.67
N ALA A 51 -4.07 -5.95 -11.36
CA ALA A 51 -2.89 -5.42 -10.70
C ALA A 51 -2.42 -6.36 -9.59
N ALA A 52 -1.10 -6.39 -9.37
CA ALA A 52 -0.48 -7.10 -8.26
C ALA A 52 0.58 -6.22 -7.61
N ASN A 53 0.77 -6.41 -6.31
CA ASN A 53 1.79 -5.71 -5.54
C ASN A 53 3.20 -6.04 -6.06
N PRO A 54 4.12 -5.06 -6.12
CA PRO A 54 5.52 -5.30 -6.50
C PRO A 54 6.39 -5.75 -5.32
N ARG A 55 5.87 -5.71 -4.09
CA ARG A 55 6.64 -5.91 -2.85
C ARG A 55 7.18 -7.34 -2.76
N GLY A 56 8.45 -7.47 -2.42
CA GLY A 56 9.15 -8.76 -2.41
C GLY A 56 9.29 -9.41 -3.78
N MET A 57 9.01 -8.70 -4.88
CA MET A 57 9.16 -9.16 -6.26
C MET A 57 8.45 -10.50 -6.55
N GLN A 58 7.33 -10.74 -5.87
CA GLN A 58 6.61 -12.02 -5.91
C GLN A 58 5.20 -11.88 -6.51
N GLY A 59 4.49 -10.79 -6.19
CA GLY A 59 3.17 -10.54 -6.73
C GLY A 59 3.22 -10.26 -8.23
N TYR A 60 2.32 -10.86 -9.00
CA TYR A 60 2.28 -10.69 -10.45
C TYR A 60 0.85 -10.81 -11.00
N ALA A 61 0.51 -9.99 -11.99
CA ALA A 61 -0.78 -10.02 -12.68
C ALA A 61 -0.57 -10.37 -14.16
N VAL A 62 -1.48 -11.18 -14.71
CA VAL A 62 -1.47 -11.63 -16.11
C VAL A 62 -2.87 -11.52 -16.69
N GLY A 63 -2.98 -11.21 -17.99
CA GLY A 63 -4.24 -11.06 -18.70
C GLY A 63 -4.04 -10.97 -20.20
N ARG A 64 -5.12 -11.11 -20.97
CA ARG A 64 -5.16 -11.01 -22.43
C ARG A 64 -6.57 -10.67 -22.90
#